data_AF-A0A368CR18-F1
#
_entry.id   AF-A0A368CR18-F1
#
_cell.length_a   1.000
_cell.length_b   1.000
_cell.length_c   1.000
_cell.angle_alpha   90.00
_cell.angle_beta   90.00
_cell.angle_gamma   90.00
#
_symmetry.space_group_name_H-M   'P 1'
#
loop_
_entity.id
_entity.type
_entity.pdbx_description
1 polymer ?
#
loop_
_entity_poly.entity_id
_entity_poly.type
_entity_poly.pdbx_seq_one_letter_code
_entity_poly.pdbx_strand_id
1 'polypeptide(L)' 'MSIDQRCREQRNIADVMFMDFKYTKPGSAEQVRALNTLSFLLSMWNDFLSSEVRRMDAARSICPSKA' A
#
# COMPACT_ATOMS: atom_id res chain seq x y z
N MET A 1 -2.55 -1.12 -13.17
CA MET A 1 -1.30 -0.73 -12.47
C MET A 1 -0.71 -1.96 -11.84
N SER A 2 0.58 -2.22 -12.04
CA SER A 2 1.28 -3.33 -11.37
C SER A 2 1.67 -2.97 -9.94
N ILE A 3 2.00 -3.98 -9.14
CA ILE A 3 2.57 -3.80 -7.79
C ILE A 3 3.83 -2.94 -7.87
N ASP A 4 4.73 -3.21 -8.82
CA ASP A 4 6.00 -2.46 -8.96
C ASP A 4 5.80 -0.97 -9.17
N GLN A 5 4.82 -0.59 -9.99
CA GLN A 5 4.53 0.80 -10.25
C GLN A 5 4.02 1.51 -8.98
N ARG A 6 3.11 0.89 -8.22
CA ARG A 6 2.64 1.43 -6.94
C ARG A 6 3.76 1.58 -5.93
N CYS A 7 4.67 0.61 -5.85
CA CYS A 7 5.85 0.70 -4.98
C CYS A 7 6.73 1.90 -5.35
N ARG A 8 6.96 2.16 -6.64
CA ARG A 8 7.74 3.32 -7.09
C ARG A 8 7.07 4.66 -6.74
N GLU A 9 5.77 4.74 -6.92
CA GLU A 9 4.98 5.95 -6.60
C GLU A 9 4.97 6.24 -5.10
N GLN A 10 4.90 5.21 -4.26
CA GLN A 10 4.84 5.37 -2.81
C GLN A 10 6.19 5.49 -2.12
N ARG A 11 7.31 5.15 -2.79
CA ARG A 11 8.64 5.10 -2.17
C ARG A 11 8.99 6.39 -1.42
N ASN A 12 8.83 7.54 -2.08
CA ASN A 12 9.22 8.82 -1.48
C ASN A 12 8.37 9.17 -0.25
N ILE A 13 7.05 8.93 -0.29
CA ILE A 13 6.17 9.22 0.86
C ILE A 13 6.41 8.23 2.01
N ALA A 14 6.72 6.96 1.70
CA ALA A 14 7.08 5.97 2.70
C ALA A 14 8.41 6.31 3.39
N ASP A 15 9.41 6.78 2.63
CA ASP A 15 10.69 7.19 3.19
C ASP A 15 10.55 8.39 4.13
N VAL A 16 9.80 9.43 3.71
CA VAL A 16 9.54 10.61 4.56
C VAL A 16 8.80 10.22 5.83
N MET A 17 7.72 9.44 5.70
CA MET A 17 6.96 8.93 6.84
C MET A 17 7.84 8.14 7.80
N PHE A 18 8.73 7.29 7.29
CA PHE A 18 9.65 6.51 8.12
C PHE A 18 10.65 7.39 8.87
N MET A 19 11.22 8.39 8.20
CA MET A 19 12.14 9.35 8.84
C MET A 19 11.43 10.17 9.92
N ASP A 20 10.23 10.66 9.63
CA ASP A 20 9.43 11.43 10.58
C ASP A 20 9.11 10.56 11.80
N PHE A 21 8.64 9.33 11.62
CA PHE A 21 8.37 8.43 12.74
C PHE A 21 9.61 8.13 13.58
N LYS A 22 10.76 7.90 12.94
CA LYS A 22 11.99 7.48 13.62
C LYS A 22 12.67 8.60 14.41
N TYR A 23 12.65 9.82 13.90
CA TYR A 23 13.46 10.93 14.43
C TYR A 23 12.66 12.02 15.14
N THR A 24 11.34 11.92 15.18
CA THR A 24 10.50 12.86 15.93
C THR A 24 10.12 12.30 17.30
N LYS A 25 9.79 13.20 18.23
CA LYS A 25 9.46 12.81 19.60
C LYS A 25 8.14 12.01 19.61
N PRO A 26 8.03 10.93 20.39
CA PRO A 26 6.75 10.23 20.58
C PRO A 26 5.63 11.19 20.98
N GLY A 27 4.50 11.12 20.27
CA GLY A 27 3.35 11.99 20.49
C GLY A 27 3.47 13.41 19.91
N SER A 28 4.56 13.74 19.19
CA SER A 28 4.62 15.00 18.44
C SER A 28 3.64 14.97 17.26
N ALA A 29 3.30 16.15 16.73
CA ALA A 29 2.40 16.28 15.59
C ALA A 29 2.94 15.56 14.34
N GLU A 30 4.26 15.58 14.16
CA GLU A 30 4.98 14.93 13.06
C GLU A 30 4.92 13.40 13.22
N GLN A 31 5.16 12.89 14.44
CA GLN A 31 5.09 11.46 14.73
C GLN A 31 3.67 10.90 14.50
N VAL A 32 2.65 11.63 14.97
CA VAL A 32 1.24 11.26 14.76
C VAL A 32 0.87 11.31 13.27
N ARG A 33 1.37 12.32 12.54
CA ARG A 33 1.17 12.42 11.08
C ARG A 33 1.80 11.24 10.36
N ALA A 34 3.01 10.85 10.71
CA ALA A 34 3.68 9.69 10.15
C ALA A 34 2.86 8.40 10.35
N LEU A 35 2.32 8.19 11.55
CA LEU A 35 1.44 7.05 11.84
C LEU A 35 0.13 7.06 11.02
N ASN A 36 -0.46 8.25 10.83
CA ASN A 36 -1.64 8.40 9.98
C ASN A 36 -1.32 8.10 8.51
N THR A 37 -0.18 8.58 8.01
CA THR A 37 0.30 8.26 6.66
C THR A 37 0.55 6.75 6.51
N LEU A 38 1.16 6.09 7.49
CA LEU A 38 1.35 4.64 7.47
C LEU A 38 0.02 3.90 7.39
N SER A 39 -0.95 4.26 8.25
CA SER A 39 -2.28 3.65 8.26
C SER A 39 -2.99 3.82 6.91
N PHE A 40 -2.88 5.00 6.30
CA PHE A 40 -3.43 5.27 4.98
C PHE A 40 -2.79 4.41 3.89
N LEU A 41 -1.45 4.31 3.86
CA LEU A 41 -0.73 3.51 2.87
C LEU A 41 -1.11 2.03 2.98
N LEU A 42 -1.22 1.48 4.20
CA LEU A 42 -1.64 0.10 4.43
C LEU A 42 -3.07 -0.17 3.96
N SER A 43 -4.02 0.72 4.28
CA SER A 43 -5.41 0.60 3.81
C SER A 43 -5.49 0.63 2.29
N MET A 44 -4.74 1.53 1.64
CA MET A 44 -4.68 1.60 0.19
C MET A 44 -4.14 0.30 -0.45
N TRP A 45 -3.13 -0.32 0.16
CA TRP A 45 -2.62 -1.61 -0.29
C TRP A 45 -3.64 -2.73 -0.11
N ASN A 46 -4.35 -2.76 1.02
CA ASN A 46 -5.40 -3.73 1.27
C ASN A 46 -6.50 -3.65 0.20
N ASP A 47 -6.96 -2.45 -0.13
CA ASP A 47 -7.99 -2.23 -1.15
C ASP A 47 -7.49 -2.65 -2.54
N PHE A 48 -6.26 -2.29 -2.87
CA PHE A 48 -5.64 -2.65 -4.14
C PHE A 48 -5.50 -4.17 -4.29
N LEU A 49 -4.90 -4.85 -3.31
CA LEU A 49 -4.70 -6.30 -3.34
C LEU A 49 -6.04 -7.05 -3.38
N SER A 50 -7.03 -6.59 -2.62
CA SER A 50 -8.39 -7.14 -2.66
C SER A 50 -9.01 -7.00 -4.05
N SER A 51 -8.79 -5.87 -4.73
CA SER A 51 -9.26 -5.68 -6.10
C SER A 51 -8.54 -6.58 -7.11
N GLU A 52 -7.25 -6.80 -6.90
CA GLU A 52 -6.42 -7.59 -7.80
C GLU A 52 -6.75 -9.09 -7.70
N VAL A 53 -7.00 -9.59 -6.48
CA VAL A 53 -7.50 -10.97 -6.27
C VAL A 53 -8.81 -11.18 -7.03
N ARG A 54 -9.80 -10.27 -6.87
CA ARG A 54 -11.07 -10.35 -7.60
C ARG A 54 -10.88 -10.36 -9.12
N ARG A 55 -9.94 -9.55 -9.63
CA ARG A 55 -9.62 -9.48 -11.05
C ARG A 55 -9.02 -10.79 -11.56
N MET A 56 -8.13 -11.40 -10.78
CA MET A 56 -7.52 -12.70 -11.10
C MET A 56 -8.53 -13.83 -11.09
N ASP A 57 -9.42 -13.86 -10.09
CA ASP A 57 -10.49 -14.86 -10.01
C ASP A 57 -11.46 -14.75 -11.19
N ALA A 58 -11.83 -13.52 -11.58
CA ALA A 58 -12.65 -13.27 -12.77
C ALA A 58 -11.94 -13.68 -14.06
N ALA A 59 -10.63 -13.43 -14.21
CA ALA A 59 -9.88 -13.88 -15.37
C ALA A 59 -9.81 -15.42 -15.44
N ARG A 60 -9.67 -16.08 -14.28
CA ARG A 60 -9.63 -17.55 -14.17
C ARG A 60 -10.97 -18.19 -14.52
N SER A 61 -12.09 -17.56 -14.19
CA SER A 61 -13.42 -18.10 -14.55
C SER A 61 -13.74 -18.03 -16.04
N ILE A 62 -13.09 -17.12 -16.79
CA ILE A 62 -13.29 -16.95 -18.23
C ILE A 62 -12.37 -17.89 -19.05
N CYS A 63 -11.22 -18.29 -18.49
CA CYS A 63 -10.27 -19.19 -19.16
C CYS A 63 -10.24 -20.55 -18.43
N PRO A 64 -11.10 -21.52 -18.78
CA PRO A 64 -11.04 -22.85 -18.20
C PRO A 64 -9.69 -23.45 -18.59
N SER A 65 -8.84 -23.68 -17.59
CA SER A 65 -7.62 -24.46 -17.76
C SER A 65 -8.03 -25.78 -18.41
N LYS A 66 -7.53 -26.04 -19.63
CA LYS A 66 -7.58 -27.38 -20.19
C LYS A 66 -6.82 -28.28 -19.22
N ALA A 67 -7.55 -29.20 -18.60
CA ALA A 67 -7.01 -30.28 -17.80
C ALA A 67 -6.19 -31.24 -18.68
#